data_AF-A0A535FZ89-F1
#
_entry.id   AF-A0A535FZ89-F1
#
_cell.length_a   1.000
_cell.length_b   1.000
_cell.length_c   1.000
_cell.angle_alpha   90.00
_cell.angle_beta   90.00
_cell.angle_gamma   90.00
#
_symmetry.space_group_name_H-M   'P 1'
#
loop_
_entity.id
_entity.type
_entity.pdbx_description
1 polymer ?
#
loop_
_entity_poly.entity_id
_entity_poly.type
_entity_poly.pdbx_seq_one_letter_code
_entity_poly.pdbx_strand_id
1 'polypeptide(L)' 'MEYRTLGRTGWNISVIGFGAWGIGGGDWGNTDDKTSLAALHRA' A
#
# COMPACT_ATOMS: atom_id res chain seq x y z
N MET A 1 -3.77 -4.97 15.61
CA MET A 1 -3.07 -4.00 14.74
C MET A 1 -2.25 -3.09 15.63
N GLU A 2 -0.96 -2.98 15.35
CA GLU A 2 -0.04 -2.08 16.07
C GLU A 2 0.17 -0.79 15.28
N TYR A 3 0.35 0.33 16.00
CA TYR A 3 0.52 1.66 15.41
C TYR A 3 1.71 2.40 16.03
N ARG A 4 2.33 3.30 15.26
CA ARG A 4 3.45 4.15 15.69
C ARG A 4 3.36 5.55 15.09
N THR A 5 3.95 6.53 15.77
CA THR A 5 4.05 7.91 15.29
C THR A 5 5.04 8.02 14.14
N LEU A 6 4.61 8.59 13.02
CA LEU A 6 5.45 8.84 11.85
C LEU A 6 6.29 10.11 12.05
N GLY A 7 7.48 9.96 12.63
CA GLY A 7 8.48 11.01 12.72
C GLY A 7 7.90 12.35 13.21
N ARG A 8 8.20 13.44 12.49
CA ARG A 8 7.79 14.80 12.86
C ARG A 8 6.37 15.17 12.43
N THR A 9 5.71 14.38 11.58
CA THR A 9 4.32 14.67 11.16
C THR A 9 3.32 14.37 12.28
N GLY A 10 3.73 13.55 13.27
CA GLY A 10 2.88 13.19 14.40
C GLY A 10 1.78 12.18 14.04
N TRP A 11 1.71 11.70 12.79
CA TRP A 11 0.65 10.80 12.36
C TRP A 11 0.77 9.44 13.03
N ASN A 12 -0.32 8.93 13.56
CA ASN A 12 -0.37 7.58 14.11
C ASN A 12 -0.69 6.58 12.99
N ILE A 13 0.31 5.86 12.50
CA ILE A 13 0.19 4.97 11.33
C ILE A 13 0.36 3.51 11.73
N SER A 14 -0.22 2.59 10.95
CA SER A 14 0.03 1.15 11.10
C SER A 14 1.52 0.85 10.96
N VAL A 15 2.04 -0.08 11.78
CA VAL A 15 3.44 -0.54 11.62
C VAL A 15 3.66 -1.39 10.36
N ILE A 16 2.57 -1.88 9.76
CA ILE A 16 2.57 -2.58 8.47
C ILE A 16 1.91 -1.67 7.43
N GLY A 17 2.62 -1.39 6.33
CA GLY A 17 2.12 -0.63 5.19
C GLY A 17 1.85 -1.52 3.97
N PHE A 18 1.01 -1.04 3.06
CA PHE A 18 0.76 -1.68 1.78
C PHE A 18 1.73 -1.17 0.71
N GLY A 19 2.54 -2.07 0.13
CA GLY A 19 3.43 -1.74 -0.98
C GLY A 19 2.71 -1.79 -2.32
N ALA A 20 2.80 -0.72 -3.11
CA ALA A 20 2.07 -0.57 -4.38
C ALA A 20 2.94 -0.64 -5.65
N TRP A 21 4.21 -1.07 -5.55
CA TRP A 21 5.12 -1.08 -6.72
C TRP A 21 4.63 -1.97 -7.88
N GLY A 22 3.97 -3.08 -7.56
CA GLY A 22 3.40 -3.98 -8.56
C GLY A 22 2.03 -3.55 -9.09
N ILE A 23 1.49 -2.41 -8.66
CA ILE A 23 0.22 -1.87 -9.20
C ILE A 23 0.55 -0.97 -10.39
N GLY A 24 -0.22 -1.06 -11.47
CA GLY A 24 -0.11 -0.17 -12.65
C GLY A 24 0.92 -0.61 -13.70
N GLY A 25 1.65 -1.69 -13.45
CA GLY A 25 2.35 -2.46 -14.49
C GLY A 25 3.54 -1.80 -15.19
N GLY A 26 4.04 -0.67 -14.69
CA GLY A 26 5.19 0.02 -15.29
C GLY A 26 6.47 -0.82 -15.31
N ASP A 27 6.89 -1.34 -14.16
CA ASP A 27 8.14 -2.12 -14.01
C ASP A 27 7.92 -3.64 -13.94
N TRP A 28 6.68 -4.08 -13.73
CA TRP A 28 6.32 -5.49 -13.45
C TRP A 28 5.52 -6.16 -14.59
N GLY A 29 5.40 -5.48 -15.74
CA GLY A 29 4.60 -5.96 -16.87
C GLY A 29 3.11 -5.74 -16.67
N ASN A 30 2.29 -6.31 -17.56
CA ASN A 30 0.85 -6.07 -17.54
C ASN A 30 0.21 -6.49 -16.21
N THR A 31 -0.52 -5.56 -15.60
CA THR A 31 -1.31 -5.78 -14.38
C THR A 31 -2.79 -5.60 -14.68
N ASP A 32 -3.65 -6.35 -13.98
CA ASP A 32 -5.09 -6.10 -13.98
C ASP A 32 -5.44 -5.06 -12.91
N ASP A 33 -6.00 -3.92 -13.35
CA ASP A 33 -6.40 -2.82 -12.47
C ASP A 33 -7.47 -3.26 -11.46
N LYS A 34 -8.37 -4.19 -11.84
CA LYS A 34 -9.41 -4.67 -10.92
C LYS A 34 -8.79 -5.45 -9.76
N THR A 35 -7.86 -6.35 -10.07
CA THR A 35 -7.10 -7.09 -9.05
C THR A 35 -6.26 -6.15 -8.18
N SER A 36 -5.63 -5.15 -8.78
CA SER A 36 -4.83 -4.15 -8.07
C SER A 36 -5.67 -3.34 -7.08
N LEU A 37 -6.85 -2.87 -7.51
CA LEU A 37 -7.81 -2.17 -6.65
C LEU A 37 -8.36 -3.07 -5.54
N ALA A 38 -8.64 -4.34 -5.86
CA ALA A 38 -9.10 -5.30 -4.85
C ALA A 38 -8.03 -5.56 -3.77
N ALA A 39 -6.75 -5.62 -4.15
CA ALA A 39 -5.64 -5.76 -3.20
C ALA A 39 -5.52 -4.52 -2.30
N LEU A 40 -5.64 -3.31 -2.86
CA LEU A 40 -5.62 -2.05 -2.11
C LEU A 40 -6.78 -1.98 -1.09
N HIS A 41 -8.00 -2.34 -1.49
CA HIS A 41 -9.16 -2.33 -0.57
C HIS A 41 -9.12 -3.41 0.50
N ARG A 42 -8.33 -4.48 0.30
CA ARG A 42 -8.16 -5.57 1.26
C ARG A 42 -7.14 -5.25 2.35
N ALA A 43 -6.19 -4.36 2.06
CA ALA A 43 -5.14 -3.93 2.97
C ALA A 43 -5.67 -2.95 4.02
#